data_AF-A0A3N5WEB4-F1
#
_entry.id   AF-A0A3N5WEB4-F1
#
_cell.length_a   1.000
_cell.length_b   1.000
_cell.length_c   1.000
_cell.angle_alpha   90.00
_cell.angle_beta   90.00
_cell.angle_gamma   90.00
#
_symmetry.space_group_name_H-M   'P 1'
#
loop_
_entity.id
_entity.type
_entity.pdbx_description
1 polymer ?
#
loop_
_entity_poly.entity_id
_entity_poly.type
_entity_poly.pdbx_seq_one_letter_code
_entity_poly.pdbx_strand_id
1 'polypeptide(L)'
;MELTRNGFPRVVITGMGAVSPLGPFPDLWEKLKAGISGVRRIKSFDPSHLEVQIAGECDFDPTGYIDSKEARRMGRPAQMAVTATLDALKDA
;
A
#
# COMPACT_ATOMS: atom_id res chain seq x y z
N MET A 1 -33.60 -1.80 8.60
CA MET A 1 -32.44 -0.91 8.32
C MET A 1 -32.68 -0.31 6.95
N GLU A 2 -32.83 1.00 6.85
CA GLU A 2 -33.03 1.66 5.57
C GLU A 2 -31.74 1.50 4.74
N LEU A 3 -31.84 0.86 3.57
CA LEU A 3 -30.72 0.54 2.68
C LEU A 3 -30.42 1.66 1.70
N THR A 4 -31.19 2.75 1.77
CA THR A 4 -31.04 3.94 0.94
C THR A 4 -30.66 5.15 1.81
N ARG A 5 -29.84 6.05 1.26
CA ARG A 5 -29.53 7.36 1.83
C ARG A 5 -29.59 8.38 0.69
N ASN A 6 -30.42 9.40 0.83
CA ASN A 6 -30.68 10.42 -0.22
C ASN A 6 -31.12 9.82 -1.57
N GLY A 7 -31.87 8.71 -1.57
CA GLY A 7 -32.34 8.04 -2.78
C GLY A 7 -31.33 7.11 -3.46
N PHE A 8 -30.13 6.92 -2.89
CA PHE A 8 -29.11 6.01 -3.41
C PHE A 8 -28.86 4.84 -2.45
N PRO A 9 -28.43 3.66 -2.96
CA PRO A 9 -27.99 2.56 -2.11
C PRO A 9 -26.88 3.01 -1.15
N ARG A 10 -26.96 2.54 0.10
CA ARG A 10 -25.90 2.77 1.08
C ARG A 10 -24.67 1.95 0.69
N VAL A 11 -23.53 2.64 0.60
CA VAL A 11 -22.21 2.04 0.39
C VAL A 11 -21.43 2.15 1.69
N VAL A 12 -20.75 1.08 2.05
CA VAL A 12 -19.87 0.99 3.23
C VAL A 12 -18.51 0.46 2.80
N ILE A 13 -17.48 0.73 3.59
CA ILE A 13 -16.15 0.15 3.43
C ILE A 13 -16.13 -1.12 4.27
N THR A 14 -15.89 -2.27 3.65
CA THR A 14 -15.86 -3.57 4.34
C THR A 14 -14.45 -4.12 4.52
N GLY A 15 -13.51 -3.75 3.65
CA GLY A 15 -12.11 -4.19 3.77
C GLY A 15 -11.13 -3.11 3.34
N MET A 16 -9.92 -3.21 3.88
CA MET A 16 -8.80 -2.31 3.61
C MET A 16 -7.53 -3.08 3.31
N GLY A 17 -6.72 -2.54 2.41
CA GLY A 17 -5.40 -3.08 2.09
C GLY A 17 -4.48 -1.94 1.67
N ALA A 18 -3.19 -2.08 2.00
CA ALA A 18 -2.23 -1.01 1.79
C ALA A 18 -0.84 -1.57 1.51
N VAL A 19 -0.07 -0.86 0.69
CA VAL A 19 1.38 -1.00 0.58
C VAL A 19 1.97 0.38 0.81
N SER A 20 2.70 0.55 1.92
CA SER A 20 3.19 1.86 2.35
C SER A 20 4.61 1.78 2.92
N PRO A 21 5.31 2.92 3.09
CA PRO A 21 6.61 2.97 3.79
C PRO A 21 6.52 2.59 5.27
N LEU A 22 5.31 2.57 5.84
CA LEU A 22 5.05 2.12 7.21
C LEU A 22 4.63 0.65 7.26
N GLY A 23 4.51 -0.04 6.12
CA GLY A 23 4.07 -1.43 6.03
C GLY A 23 2.63 -1.59 5.52
N PRO A 24 2.11 -2.82 5.52
CA PRO A 24 0.73 -3.12 5.10
C PRO A 24 -0.30 -2.75 6.17
N PHE A 25 -1.59 -2.85 5.86
CA PHE A 25 -2.63 -2.85 6.87
C PHE A 25 -2.62 -4.18 7.64
N PRO A 26 -2.81 -4.22 8.97
CA PRO A 26 -3.13 -3.11 9.88
C PRO A 26 -1.93 -2.34 10.45
N ASP A 27 -0.69 -2.81 10.26
CA ASP A 27 0.53 -2.20 10.81
C ASP A 27 0.67 -0.70 10.48
N LEU A 28 0.30 -0.31 9.26
CA LEU A 28 0.23 1.08 8.82
C LEU A 28 -0.57 1.93 9.82
N TRP A 29 -1.74 1.46 10.24
CA TRP A 29 -2.63 2.20 11.12
C TRP A 29 -2.03 2.40 12.52
N GLU A 30 -1.43 1.35 13.08
CA GLU A 30 -0.78 1.44 14.39
C GLU A 30 0.41 2.40 14.38
N LYS A 31 1.23 2.35 13.32
CA LYS A 31 2.38 3.26 13.16
C LYS A 31 1.96 4.71 12.93
N LEU A 32 0.88 4.95 12.18
CA LEU A 32 0.32 6.28 12.00
C LEU A 32 -0.16 6.87 13.34
N LYS A 33 -0.92 6.09 14.13
CA LYS A 33 -1.36 6.52 15.47
C LYS A 33 -0.19 6.81 16.41
N ALA A 34 0.91 6.07 16.28
CA ALA A 34 2.13 6.27 17.05
C ALA A 34 3.01 7.42 16.53
N GLY A 35 2.62 8.12 15.46
CA GLY A 35 3.39 9.23 14.89
C GLY A 35 4.71 8.81 14.23
N ILE A 36 4.83 7.55 13.81
CA ILE A 36 6.03 7.03 13.17
C ILE A 36 6.14 7.56 11.74
N SER A 37 7.31 8.09 11.38
CA SER A 37 7.63 8.50 10.02
C SER A 37 8.25 7.36 9.23
N GLY A 38 7.77 7.15 7.99
CA GLY A 38 8.38 6.24 7.02
C GLY A 38 9.43 6.90 6.12
N VAL A 39 9.70 8.20 6.31
CA VAL A 39 10.67 8.94 5.52
C VAL A 39 12.08 8.61 6.00
N ARG A 40 12.94 8.18 5.07
CA ARG A 40 14.32 7.80 5.32
C ARG A 40 15.21 8.24 4.16
N ARG A 41 16.54 8.15 4.32
CA ARG A 41 17.48 8.32 3.20
C ARG A 41 17.15 7.29 2.10
N ILE A 42 17.14 7.72 0.85
CA ILE A 42 16.89 6.85 -0.32
C ILE A 42 17.89 5.68 -0.30
N LYS A 43 17.39 4.45 -0.50
CA LYS A 43 18.21 3.23 -0.58
C LYS A 43 18.12 2.53 -1.93
N SER A 44 17.12 2.86 -2.74
CA SER A 44 16.91 2.26 -4.06
C SER A 44 17.98 2.63 -5.09
N PHE A 45 18.72 3.72 -4.86
CA PHE A 45 19.88 4.16 -5.65
C PHE A 45 20.75 5.11 -4.80
N ASP A 46 21.94 5.50 -5.27
CA ASP A 46 22.78 6.50 -4.58
C ASP A 46 22.24 7.93 -4.79
N PRO A 47 21.72 8.60 -3.75
CA PRO A 47 21.16 9.94 -3.88
C PRO A 47 22.19 11.05 -3.68
N SER A 48 23.49 10.75 -3.56
CA SER A 48 24.54 11.73 -3.19
C SER A 48 24.59 12.98 -4.07
N HIS A 49 24.20 12.85 -5.34
CA HIS A 49 24.20 13.91 -6.36
C HIS A 49 22.87 14.70 -6.44
N LEU A 50 21.85 14.32 -5.66
CA LEU A 50 20.54 14.99 -5.66
C LEU A 50 20.42 16.01 -4.53
N GLU A 51 19.68 17.09 -4.78
CA GLU A 51 19.32 18.07 -3.75
C GLU A 51 18.42 17.44 -2.66
N VAL A 52 17.49 16.56 -3.06
CA VAL A 52 16.60 15.81 -2.17
C VAL A 52 17.07 14.37 -2.06
N GLN A 53 17.45 13.94 -0.85
CA GLN A 53 18.08 12.64 -0.60
C GLN A 53 17.23 11.70 0.27
N ILE A 54 15.97 12.08 0.51
CA ILE A 54 15.03 11.35 1.37
C ILE A 54 13.79 10.93 0.58
N ALA A 55 13.20 9.80 0.96
CA ALA A 55 11.96 9.30 0.40
C ALA A 55 11.22 8.40 1.40
N GLY A 56 9.91 8.25 1.20
CA GLY A 56 9.13 7.16 1.79
C GLY A 56 9.17 5.95 0.88
N GLU A 57 10.21 5.13 0.98
CA GLU A 57 10.31 3.89 0.19
C GLU A 57 9.51 2.77 0.85
N CYS A 58 8.64 2.09 0.10
CA CYS A 58 7.99 0.87 0.55
C CYS A 58 8.96 -0.31 0.39
N ASP A 59 9.27 -1.02 1.47
CA ASP A 59 9.92 -2.33 1.41
C ASP A 59 8.86 -3.34 0.95
N PHE A 60 8.88 -3.65 -0.35
CA PHE A 60 7.81 -4.38 -1.04
C PHE A 60 8.36 -5.56 -1.83
N ASP A 61 7.74 -6.73 -1.62
CA ASP A 61 7.97 -7.96 -2.36
C ASP A 61 6.62 -8.52 -2.86
N PRO A 62 6.41 -8.69 -4.18
CA PRO A 62 5.18 -9.26 -4.72
C PRO A 62 5.08 -10.78 -4.53
N THR A 63 6.11 -11.43 -3.99
CA THR A 63 6.16 -12.89 -3.80
C THR A 63 5.00 -13.38 -2.94
N GLY A 64 4.31 -14.43 -3.39
CA GLY A 64 3.11 -14.96 -2.74
C GLY A 64 1.80 -14.25 -3.11
N TYR A 65 1.87 -13.11 -3.79
CA TYR A 65 0.70 -12.41 -4.34
C TYR A 65 0.55 -12.59 -5.85
N ILE A 66 1.68 -12.55 -6.56
CA ILE A 66 1.73 -12.53 -8.02
C ILE A 66 2.73 -13.59 -8.49
N ASP A 67 2.34 -14.38 -9.50
CA ASP A 67 3.27 -15.31 -10.15
C ASP A 67 4.48 -14.53 -10.71
N SER A 68 5.68 -15.07 -10.53
CA SER A 68 6.95 -14.48 -11.00
C SER A 68 6.94 -14.05 -12.47
N LYS A 69 6.25 -14.78 -13.36
CA LYS A 69 6.15 -14.47 -14.79
C LYS A 69 5.29 -13.25 -15.04
N GLU A 70 4.20 -13.12 -14.31
CA GLU A 70 3.29 -11.96 -14.41
C GLU A 70 3.90 -10.75 -13.71
N ALA A 71 4.53 -10.91 -12.54
CA ALA A 71 5.24 -9.85 -11.86
C ALA A 71 6.29 -9.18 -12.76
N ARG A 72 7.07 -9.96 -13.53
CA ARG A 72 8.07 -9.44 -14.49
C ARG A 72 7.47 -8.59 -15.63
N ARG A 73 6.19 -8.77 -15.94
CA ARG A 73 5.46 -8.02 -16.98
C ARG A 73 4.77 -6.77 -16.42
N MET A 74 4.76 -6.61 -15.10
CA MET A 74 4.12 -5.49 -14.41
C MET A 74 5.15 -4.47 -13.94
N GLY A 75 4.82 -3.19 -14.06
CA GLY A 75 5.55 -2.14 -13.34
C GLY A 75 5.35 -2.29 -11.83
N ARG A 76 6.36 -1.88 -11.04
CA ARG A 76 6.30 -1.91 -9.57
C ARG A 76 5.02 -1.29 -8.96
N PRO A 77 4.50 -0.14 -9.46
CA PRO A 77 3.24 0.40 -8.95
C PRO A 77 2.04 -0.52 -9.16
N ALA A 78 1.98 -1.22 -10.29
CA ALA A 78 0.89 -2.15 -10.58
C ALA A 78 0.96 -3.39 -9.69
N GLN A 79 2.16 -3.90 -9.42
CA GLN A 79 2.35 -5.00 -8.47
C GLN A 79 1.85 -4.60 -7.07
N MET A 80 2.22 -3.42 -6.58
CA MET A 80 1.77 -2.89 -5.29
C MET A 80 0.25 -2.74 -5.22
N ALA A 81 -0.37 -2.23 -6.30
CA ALA A 81 -1.82 -2.08 -6.38
C ALA A 81 -2.55 -3.43 -6.30
N VAL A 82 -2.05 -4.45 -7.01
CA VAL A 82 -2.61 -5.80 -6.95
C VAL A 82 -2.46 -6.40 -5.55
N THR A 83 -1.28 -6.32 -4.94
CA THR A 83 -1.06 -6.80 -3.57
C THR A 83 -2.00 -6.12 -2.57
N ALA A 84 -2.08 -4.78 -2.58
CA ALA A 84 -2.97 -4.05 -1.69
C ALA A 84 -4.45 -4.40 -1.91
N THR A 85 -4.86 -4.62 -3.16
CA THR A 85 -6.23 -5.03 -3.49
C THR A 85 -6.53 -6.43 -2.97
N LEU A 86 -5.60 -7.38 -3.13
CA LEU A 86 -5.77 -8.75 -2.63
C LEU A 86 -5.87 -8.78 -1.11
N ASP A 87 -5.14 -7.93 -0.40
CA ASP A 87 -5.28 -7.80 1.06
C ASP A 87 -6.63 -7.19 1.45
N ALA A 88 -7.08 -6.15 0.75
CA ALA A 88 -8.39 -5.55 0.99
C ALA A 88 -9.55 -6.54 0.79
N LEU A 89 -9.43 -7.44 -0.20
CA LEU A 89 -10.43 -8.48 -0.45
C LEU A 89 -10.42 -9.58 0.62
N LYS A 90 -9.28 -9.84 1.27
CA LYS A 90 -9.18 -10.80 2.38
C LYS A 90 -9.68 -10.24 3.70
N ASP A 91 -9.55 -8.92 3.90
CA ASP A 91 -10.01 -8.19 5.08
C ASP A 91 -11.54 -7.97 5.10
N ALA A 92 -12.14 -7.87 3.91
CA ALA A 92 -13.59 -7.69 3.69
C ALA A 92 -14.46 -8.89 4.10
#